data_AF-A0A7D9M2S0-F1
#
_entry.id   AF-A0A7D9M2S0-F1
#
_cell.length_a   1.000
_cell.length_b   1.000
_cell.length_c   1.000
_cell.angle_alpha   90.00
_cell.angle_beta   90.00
_cell.angle_gamma   90.00
#
_symmetry.space_group_name_H-M   'P 1'
#
loop_
_entity.id
_entity.type
_entity.pdbx_description
1 polymer ?
#
loop_
_entity_poly.entity_id
_entity_poly.type
_entity_poly.pdbx_seq_one_letter_code
_entity_poly.pdbx_strand_id
1 'polypeptide(L)'
;MCLNTYIEHIKAEKYRQFGFSLQLLNPIHWFQFADDAAVITGQESENQHLLNRFSIWCQWSNMVVRVDKCSTFGIKKVLSKFAQYLPKLLINKDLIPTIKTGESFEYLGRHFDFSMTNEKHKSKLISLIDELMSEIDLKPLRPKNKILLYSRYVLSKLSWHFTVATISKTWVVENIDSPVNKYVRKWLEVPISGTLSNIFLTRNKFGLNIIPASVKFIQCQTVLRNALKTSPNDSINELWKSTNNHTNIQYDSYNSTKEVLKTFHSQQENKLRNRLKCQGSFFENVSKFSLSQLNAIWSVSQSKLPKNIFNFTIRYMNNTLPTPKNLSRWGISSSSDCSFCLHPESLLHVVAGCQHYLERFTWRHDCILKFLAKTFQSLNECKLLVDLPGFESPSISTGDEYRPDLLVSTSDKHLYVVELTVGFESNLTNNVNRKKAI
;
A
#
# COMPACT_ATOMS: atom_id res chain seq x y z
N MET A 1 -30.02 17.82 -17.87
CA MET A 1 -30.96 17.66 -19.01
C MET A 1 -30.72 18.71 -20.09
N CYS A 2 -30.56 20.01 -19.77
CA CYS A 2 -30.35 21.05 -20.79
C CYS A 2 -29.11 20.85 -21.67
N LEU A 3 -27.91 20.59 -21.10
CA LEU A 3 -26.68 20.39 -21.88
C LEU A 3 -26.77 19.25 -22.92
N ASN A 4 -27.57 18.21 -22.67
CA ASN A 4 -27.77 17.13 -23.65
C ASN A 4 -28.36 17.66 -24.96
N THR A 5 -29.19 18.71 -24.93
CA THR A 5 -29.77 19.30 -26.14
C THR A 5 -28.69 19.93 -27.03
N TYR A 6 -27.68 20.57 -26.44
CA TYR A 6 -26.52 21.08 -27.17
C TYR A 6 -25.66 19.94 -27.71
N ILE A 7 -25.39 18.93 -26.89
CA ILE A 7 -24.59 17.76 -27.29
C ILE A 7 -25.25 17.03 -28.48
N GLU A 8 -26.58 16.84 -28.47
CA GLU A 8 -27.29 16.25 -29.62
C GLU A 8 -27.26 17.18 -30.85
N HIS A 9 -27.36 18.51 -30.66
CA HIS A 9 -27.25 19.47 -31.75
C HIS A 9 -25.90 19.39 -32.47
N ILE A 10 -24.80 19.28 -31.72
CA ILE A 10 -23.45 19.21 -32.29
C ILE A 10 -23.08 17.81 -32.81
N LYS A 11 -23.91 16.78 -32.57
CA LYS A 11 -23.77 15.46 -33.19
C LYS A 11 -24.35 15.37 -34.61
N ALA A 12 -25.04 16.42 -35.06
CA ALA A 12 -25.59 16.50 -36.40
C ALA A 12 -24.49 16.38 -37.47
N GLU A 13 -24.84 15.83 -38.63
CA GLU A 13 -23.89 15.45 -39.69
C GLU A 13 -22.99 16.61 -40.15
N LYS A 14 -23.53 17.84 -40.19
CA LYS A 14 -22.78 19.08 -40.51
C LYS A 14 -21.59 19.37 -39.58
N TYR A 15 -21.62 18.89 -38.34
CA TYR A 15 -20.59 19.13 -37.34
C TYR A 15 -19.65 17.94 -37.17
N ARG A 16 -20.02 16.75 -37.68
CA ARG A 16 -19.19 15.53 -37.63
C ARG A 16 -17.90 15.64 -38.45
N GLN A 17 -17.80 16.64 -39.33
CA GLN A 17 -16.58 16.92 -40.08
C GLN A 17 -15.54 17.68 -39.24
N PHE A 18 -15.96 18.32 -38.15
CA PHE A 18 -15.08 19.06 -37.25
C PHE A 18 -14.46 18.12 -36.21
N GLY A 19 -13.25 18.44 -35.75
CA GLY A 19 -12.61 17.68 -34.67
C GLY A 19 -11.36 16.94 -35.12
N PHE A 20 -10.85 16.09 -34.24
CA PHE A 20 -9.73 15.20 -34.55
C PHE A 20 -10.25 13.78 -34.81
N SER A 21 -9.86 13.20 -35.95
CA SER A 21 -10.15 11.80 -36.25
C SER A 21 -9.02 10.92 -35.70
N LEU A 22 -9.39 9.90 -34.94
CA LEU A 22 -8.46 8.94 -34.36
C LEU A 22 -8.69 7.59 -35.00
N GLN A 23 -8.01 7.35 -36.14
CA GLN A 23 -8.05 6.15 -37.00
C GLN A 23 -9.45 5.62 -37.36
N LEU A 24 -10.12 4.98 -36.41
CA LEU A 24 -11.43 4.32 -36.55
C LEU A 24 -12.59 5.15 -35.98
N LEU A 25 -12.29 6.24 -35.26
CA LEU A 25 -13.29 7.06 -34.61
C LEU A 25 -13.79 8.20 -35.50
N ASN A 26 -15.10 8.42 -35.44
CA ASN A 26 -15.71 9.67 -35.88
C ASN A 26 -14.99 10.84 -35.21
N PRO A 27 -14.79 11.97 -35.92
CA PRO A 27 -14.14 13.14 -35.34
C PRO A 27 -14.78 13.56 -34.02
N ILE A 28 -13.96 13.67 -32.98
CA ILE A 28 -14.38 14.11 -31.66
C ILE A 28 -13.96 15.57 -31.52
N HIS A 29 -14.93 16.44 -31.21
CA HIS A 29 -14.70 17.87 -31.10
C HIS A 29 -15.16 18.50 -29.78
N TRP A 30 -15.88 17.76 -28.92
CA TRP A 30 -16.44 18.29 -27.68
C TRP A 30 -16.29 17.30 -26.52
N PHE A 31 -15.84 17.81 -25.38
CA PHE A 31 -15.77 17.11 -24.10
C PHE A 31 -16.54 17.93 -23.07
N GLN A 32 -17.39 17.28 -22.27
CA GLN A 32 -18.18 17.93 -21.24
C GLN A 32 -18.16 17.12 -19.96
N PHE A 33 -17.95 17.80 -18.84
CA PHE A 33 -18.19 17.27 -17.51
C PHE A 33 -18.83 18.36 -16.64
N ALA A 34 -20.10 18.17 -16.25
CA ALA A 34 -20.88 19.22 -15.60
C ALA A 34 -20.86 20.55 -16.39
N ASP A 35 -20.34 21.63 -15.82
CA ASP A 35 -20.15 22.95 -16.47
C ASP A 35 -18.82 23.07 -17.23
N ASP A 36 -17.82 22.25 -16.90
CA ASP A 36 -16.52 22.24 -17.57
C ASP A 36 -16.65 21.66 -18.99
N ALA A 37 -16.41 22.50 -19.98
CA ALA A 37 -16.43 22.16 -21.40
C ALA A 37 -15.04 22.31 -22.02
N ALA A 38 -14.64 21.40 -22.90
CA ALA A 38 -13.46 21.53 -23.73
C ALA A 38 -13.79 21.25 -25.19
N VAL A 39 -13.34 22.14 -26.08
CA VAL A 39 -13.55 22.06 -27.53
C VAL A 39 -12.20 21.86 -28.19
N ILE A 40 -12.10 20.88 -29.09
CA ILE A 40 -10.85 20.54 -29.77
C ILE A 40 -11.13 20.29 -31.25
N THR A 41 -10.56 21.10 -32.14
CA THR A 41 -10.70 20.95 -33.60
C THR A 41 -9.34 21.03 -34.30
N GLY A 42 -9.31 20.63 -35.58
CA GLY A 42 -8.12 20.74 -36.42
C GLY A 42 -7.84 22.18 -36.86
N GLN A 43 -8.89 23.00 -37.02
CA GLN A 43 -8.76 24.40 -37.46
C GLN A 43 -9.34 25.40 -36.45
N GLU A 44 -8.73 26.58 -36.38
CA GLU A 44 -9.17 27.69 -35.52
C GLU A 44 -10.58 28.20 -35.89
N SER A 45 -10.91 28.23 -37.18
CA SER A 45 -12.23 28.60 -37.71
C SER A 45 -13.35 27.67 -37.24
N GLU A 46 -13.09 26.36 -37.21
CA GLU A 46 -14.02 25.33 -36.72
C GLU A 46 -14.30 25.50 -35.23
N ASN A 47 -13.25 25.73 -34.43
CA ASN A 47 -13.36 26.03 -33.01
C ASN A 47 -14.21 27.28 -32.77
N GLN A 48 -13.94 28.37 -33.50
CA GLN A 48 -14.72 29.60 -33.40
C GLN A 48 -16.20 29.38 -33.76
N HIS A 49 -16.49 28.56 -34.78
CA HIS A 49 -17.86 28.22 -35.16
C HIS A 49 -18.59 27.47 -34.03
N LEU A 50 -17.95 26.45 -33.43
CA LEU A 50 -18.51 25.70 -32.30
C LEU A 50 -18.76 26.60 -31.08
N LEU A 51 -17.81 27.48 -30.75
CA LEU A 51 -17.94 28.46 -29.66
C LEU A 51 -19.10 29.44 -29.90
N ASN A 52 -19.28 29.93 -31.13
CA ASN A 52 -20.41 30.78 -31.48
C ASN A 52 -21.76 30.05 -31.28
N ARG A 53 -21.84 28.78 -31.68
CA ARG A 53 -23.04 27.96 -31.47
C ARG A 53 -23.29 27.70 -29.98
N PHE A 54 -22.23 27.47 -29.21
CA PHE A 54 -22.33 27.30 -27.76
C PHE A 54 -22.83 28.58 -27.08
N SER A 55 -22.30 29.74 -27.46
CA SER A 55 -22.75 31.05 -26.99
C SER A 55 -24.25 31.28 -27.24
N ILE A 56 -24.74 31.01 -28.46
CA ILE A 56 -26.18 31.11 -28.79
C ILE A 56 -27.01 30.19 -27.90
N TRP A 57 -26.55 28.95 -27.70
CA TRP A 57 -27.26 27.99 -26.86
C TRP A 57 -27.25 28.38 -25.38
N CYS A 58 -26.14 28.93 -24.86
CA CYS A 58 -26.07 29.51 -23.52
C CYS A 58 -27.05 30.67 -23.36
N GLN A 59 -27.12 31.59 -24.35
CA GLN A 59 -28.09 32.69 -24.33
C GLN A 59 -29.54 32.18 -24.32
N TRP A 60 -29.86 31.20 -25.17
CA TRP A 60 -31.19 30.56 -25.20
C TRP A 60 -31.56 29.92 -23.85
N SER A 61 -30.59 29.30 -23.18
CA SER A 61 -30.76 28.66 -21.87
C SER A 61 -30.59 29.61 -20.68
N ASN A 62 -30.45 30.92 -20.93
CA ASN A 62 -30.22 31.95 -19.92
C ASN A 62 -28.97 31.69 -19.04
N MET A 63 -27.91 31.18 -19.66
CA MET A 63 -26.60 30.94 -19.04
C MET A 63 -25.56 31.93 -19.56
N VAL A 64 -24.62 32.30 -18.68
CA VAL A 64 -23.53 33.23 -18.99
C VAL A 64 -22.20 32.51 -18.89
N VAL A 65 -21.37 32.64 -19.93
CA VAL A 65 -20.03 32.05 -19.96
C VAL A 65 -19.05 32.98 -19.27
N ARG A 66 -18.29 32.44 -18.32
CA ARG A 66 -17.23 33.16 -17.61
C ARG A 66 -15.91 33.11 -18.38
N VAL A 67 -15.67 34.13 -19.20
CA VAL A 67 -14.49 34.24 -20.08
C VAL A 67 -13.18 34.25 -19.28
N ASP A 68 -13.19 34.80 -18.06
CA ASP A 68 -12.05 34.83 -17.15
C ASP A 68 -11.57 33.44 -16.70
N LYS A 69 -12.45 32.44 -16.77
CA LYS A 69 -12.14 31.03 -16.48
C LYS A 69 -11.86 30.20 -17.73
N CYS A 70 -12.05 30.77 -18.92
CA CYS A 70 -11.78 30.09 -20.17
C CYS A 70 -10.31 30.29 -20.57
N SER A 71 -9.74 29.32 -21.26
CA SER A 71 -8.38 29.41 -21.80
C SER A 71 -8.29 28.73 -23.14
N THR A 72 -7.50 29.28 -24.05
CA THR A 72 -7.19 28.65 -25.35
C THR A 72 -5.77 28.12 -25.38
N PHE A 73 -5.59 27.03 -26.10
CA PHE A 73 -4.29 26.40 -26.33
C PHE A 73 -4.23 25.90 -27.77
N GLY A 74 -3.16 26.25 -28.49
CA GLY A 74 -3.01 25.94 -29.91
C GLY A 74 -1.66 25.30 -30.22
N ILE A 75 -1.69 24.23 -31.02
CA ILE A 75 -0.49 23.61 -31.61
C ILE A 75 -0.61 23.66 -33.13
N LYS A 76 0.43 24.14 -33.80
CA LYS A 76 0.52 24.15 -35.27
C LYS A 76 1.79 23.45 -35.71
N LYS A 77 1.69 22.69 -36.80
CA LYS A 77 2.87 22.15 -37.48
C LYS A 77 3.47 23.24 -38.36
N VAL A 78 4.70 23.65 -38.06
CA VAL A 78 5.49 24.59 -38.86
C VAL A 78 6.63 23.80 -39.48
N LEU A 79 6.64 23.69 -40.81
CA LEU A 79 7.53 22.80 -41.55
C LEU A 79 7.37 21.33 -41.08
N SER A 80 8.38 20.80 -40.38
CA SER A 80 8.41 19.45 -39.81
C SER A 80 8.26 19.41 -38.29
N LYS A 81 8.22 20.56 -37.61
CA LYS A 81 8.15 20.64 -36.13
C LYS A 81 6.79 21.16 -35.67
N PHE A 82 6.29 20.62 -34.57
CA PHE A 82 5.15 21.20 -33.88
C PHE A 82 5.62 22.39 -33.05
N ALA A 83 4.84 23.47 -33.05
CA ALA A 83 5.07 24.65 -32.23
C ALA A 83 3.75 25.10 -31.60
N GLN A 84 3.82 25.57 -30.34
CA GLN A 84 2.70 26.22 -29.69
C GLN A 84 2.46 27.59 -30.33
N TYR A 85 1.20 27.93 -30.57
CA TYR A 85 0.77 29.26 -31.00
C TYR A 85 -0.36 29.76 -30.10
N LEU A 86 -0.71 31.04 -30.23
CA LEU A 86 -1.75 31.71 -29.43
C LEU A 86 -3.02 31.92 -30.29
N PRO A 87 -4.04 31.04 -30.19
CA PRO A 87 -5.28 31.18 -30.95
C PRO A 87 -6.06 32.42 -30.52
N LYS A 88 -6.70 33.11 -31.47
CA LYS A 88 -7.51 34.30 -31.22
C LYS A 88 -8.99 33.94 -31.31
N LEU A 89 -9.46 33.22 -30.29
CA LEU A 89 -10.86 32.82 -30.18
C LEU A 89 -11.66 33.81 -29.33
N LEU A 90 -12.87 34.09 -29.79
CA LEU A 90 -13.81 35.02 -29.18
C LEU A 90 -15.02 34.25 -28.63
N ILE A 91 -15.59 34.69 -27.51
CA ILE A 91 -16.90 34.23 -27.05
C ILE A 91 -17.69 35.45 -26.58
N ASN A 92 -18.93 35.60 -27.05
CA ASN A 92 -19.73 36.82 -26.81
C ASN A 92 -19.03 38.15 -27.17
N LYS A 93 -18.11 38.13 -28.16
CA LYS A 93 -17.22 39.24 -28.58
C LYS A 93 -16.02 39.51 -27.65
N ASP A 94 -15.89 38.80 -26.54
CA ASP A 94 -14.74 38.90 -25.65
C ASP A 94 -13.65 37.91 -26.07
N LEU A 95 -12.39 38.35 -26.02
CA LEU A 95 -11.23 37.50 -26.33
C LEU A 95 -10.97 36.53 -25.18
N ILE A 96 -10.92 35.24 -25.49
CA ILE A 96 -10.57 34.22 -24.50
C ILE A 96 -9.06 34.29 -24.22
N PRO A 97 -8.63 34.32 -22.94
CA PRO A 97 -7.22 34.29 -22.57
C PRO A 97 -6.47 33.11 -23.20
N THR A 98 -5.24 33.35 -23.66
CA THR A 98 -4.39 32.31 -24.28
C THR A 98 -3.37 31.81 -23.26
N ILE A 99 -3.10 30.50 -23.25
CA ILE A 99 -2.02 29.93 -22.44
C ILE A 99 -0.68 30.31 -23.06
N LYS A 100 0.20 30.91 -22.26
CA LYS A 100 1.51 31.39 -22.75
C LYS A 100 2.39 30.22 -23.17
N THR A 101 3.35 30.51 -24.05
CA THR A 101 4.31 29.52 -24.54
C THR A 101 5.09 28.91 -23.39
N GLY A 102 5.04 27.58 -23.26
CA GLY A 102 5.72 26.83 -22.19
C GLY A 102 4.95 26.74 -20.86
N GLU A 103 3.82 27.42 -20.73
CA GLU A 103 2.92 27.24 -19.58
C GLU A 103 2.04 26.00 -19.76
N SER A 104 1.34 25.64 -18.68
CA SER A 104 0.43 24.51 -18.63
C SER A 104 -0.91 24.92 -18.05
N PHE A 105 -1.97 24.27 -18.52
CA PHE A 105 -3.33 24.46 -18.04
C PHE A 105 -3.84 23.21 -17.32
N GLU A 106 -4.93 23.35 -16.56
CA GLU A 106 -5.57 22.26 -15.83
C GLU A 106 -6.95 22.00 -16.41
N TYR A 107 -7.29 20.75 -16.67
CA TYR A 107 -8.64 20.33 -17.04
C TYR A 107 -8.97 19.03 -16.31
N LEU A 108 -10.06 19.03 -15.54
CA LEU A 108 -10.50 17.93 -14.68
C LEU A 108 -9.38 17.37 -13.78
N GLY A 109 -8.55 18.25 -13.20
CA GLY A 109 -7.44 17.87 -12.33
C GLY A 109 -6.19 17.33 -13.03
N ARG A 110 -6.20 17.22 -14.37
CA ARG A 110 -5.03 16.87 -15.17
C ARG A 110 -4.35 18.13 -15.69
N HIS A 111 -3.02 18.18 -15.61
CA HIS A 111 -2.25 19.26 -16.20
C HIS A 111 -1.81 18.88 -17.62
N PHE A 112 -1.94 19.82 -18.54
CA PHE A 112 -1.52 19.69 -19.94
C PHE A 112 -0.45 20.73 -20.23
N ASP A 113 0.69 20.28 -20.75
CA ASP A 113 1.78 21.10 -21.28
C ASP A 113 2.00 20.77 -22.76
N PHE A 114 2.71 21.65 -23.48
CA PHE A 114 2.99 21.45 -24.90
C PHE A 114 3.79 20.16 -25.17
N SER A 115 4.70 19.81 -24.27
CA SER A 115 5.56 18.62 -24.35
C SER A 115 4.88 17.32 -23.92
N MET A 116 3.65 17.37 -23.40
CA MET A 116 2.92 16.24 -22.80
C MET A 116 3.73 15.48 -21.73
N THR A 117 4.61 16.18 -21.03
CA THR A 117 5.57 15.61 -20.08
C THR A 117 4.98 15.39 -18.68
N ASN A 118 3.89 16.09 -18.36
CA ASN A 118 3.24 16.08 -17.03
C ASN A 118 4.16 16.54 -15.89
N GLU A 119 5.23 17.28 -16.15
CA GLU A 119 6.20 17.68 -15.12
C GLU A 119 5.55 18.48 -13.99
N LYS A 120 4.67 19.43 -14.31
CA LYS A 120 3.94 20.18 -13.29
C LYS A 120 3.06 19.28 -12.41
N HIS A 121 2.46 18.24 -12.98
CA HIS A 121 1.67 17.28 -12.21
C HIS A 121 2.54 16.43 -11.30
N LYS A 122 3.70 15.97 -11.79
CA LYS A 122 4.70 15.24 -11.00
C LYS A 122 5.19 16.07 -9.81
N SER A 123 5.56 17.33 -10.05
CA SER A 123 6.01 18.24 -8.99
C SER A 123 4.93 18.49 -7.94
N LYS A 124 3.68 18.76 -8.37
CA LYS A 124 2.53 18.93 -7.46
C LYS A 124 2.29 17.68 -6.62
N LEU A 125 2.44 16.49 -7.21
CA LEU A 125 2.26 15.22 -6.52
C LEU A 125 3.37 14.94 -5.48
N ILE A 126 4.62 15.28 -5.80
CA ILE A 126 5.74 15.22 -4.85
C ILE A 126 5.47 16.16 -3.67
N SER A 127 5.14 17.43 -3.95
CA SER A 127 4.83 18.40 -2.90
C SER A 127 3.66 17.96 -2.00
N LEU A 128 2.61 17.40 -2.60
CA LEU A 128 1.46 16.87 -1.85
C LEU A 128 1.86 15.72 -0.92
N ILE A 129 2.70 14.80 -1.38
CA ILE A 129 3.21 13.69 -0.56
C ILE A 129 4.05 14.22 0.60
N ASP A 130 4.97 15.14 0.31
CA ASP A 130 5.87 15.70 1.31
C ASP A 130 5.08 16.44 2.39
N GLU A 131 4.09 17.25 2.00
CA GLU A 131 3.19 17.95 2.92
C GLU A 131 2.43 16.95 3.82
N LEU A 132 1.70 16.01 3.21
CA LEU A 132 0.84 15.07 3.94
C LEU A 132 1.64 14.16 4.87
N MET A 133 2.78 13.64 4.41
CA MET A 133 3.60 12.73 5.20
C MET A 133 4.31 13.46 6.35
N SER A 134 4.78 14.69 6.11
CA SER A 134 5.37 15.53 7.16
C SER A 134 4.33 15.88 8.23
N GLU A 135 3.10 16.22 7.82
CA GLU A 135 2.02 16.50 8.76
C GLU A 135 1.72 15.29 9.66
N ILE A 136 1.58 14.10 9.08
CA ILE A 136 1.35 12.85 9.83
C ILE A 136 2.53 12.55 10.78
N ASP A 137 3.76 12.80 10.33
CA ASP A 137 4.95 12.55 11.14
C ASP A 137 5.01 13.47 12.36
N LEU A 138 4.63 14.74 12.24
CA LEU A 138 4.63 15.71 13.33
C LEU A 138 3.60 15.40 14.42
N LYS A 139 2.48 14.74 14.10
CA LYS A 139 1.46 14.44 15.11
C LYS A 139 1.97 13.39 16.13
N PRO A 140 1.65 13.53 17.43
CA PRO A 140 2.03 12.61 18.51
C PRO A 140 1.17 11.33 18.50
N LEU A 141 1.03 10.70 17.34
CA LEU A 141 0.22 9.50 17.14
C LEU A 141 1.06 8.24 17.29
N ARG A 142 0.41 7.15 17.73
CA ARG A 142 1.02 5.81 17.72
C ARG A 142 1.38 5.41 16.27
N PRO A 143 2.49 4.71 16.03
CA PRO A 143 2.92 4.30 14.69
C PRO A 143 1.83 3.63 13.84
N LYS A 144 1.06 2.72 14.44
CA LYS A 144 -0.10 2.07 13.82
C LYS A 144 -1.13 3.08 13.29
N ASN A 145 -1.41 4.15 14.03
CA ASN A 145 -2.39 5.16 13.63
C ASN A 145 -1.85 6.04 12.50
N LYS A 146 -0.54 6.35 12.50
CA LYS A 146 0.12 7.04 11.37
C LYS A 146 0.03 6.23 10.08
N ILE A 147 0.30 4.93 10.16
CA ILE A 147 0.15 3.99 9.04
C ILE A 147 -1.29 3.92 8.54
N LEU A 148 -2.26 3.93 9.46
CA LEU A 148 -3.68 3.92 9.12
C LEU A 148 -4.09 5.21 8.39
N LEU A 149 -3.60 6.37 8.84
CA LEU A 149 -3.81 7.65 8.17
C LEU A 149 -3.23 7.65 6.76
N TYR A 150 -2.00 7.15 6.58
CA TYR A 150 -1.42 6.97 5.25
C TYR A 150 -2.33 6.10 4.36
N SER A 151 -2.75 4.94 4.87
CA SER A 151 -3.51 3.96 4.08
C SER A 151 -4.90 4.45 3.71
N ARG A 152 -5.57 5.22 4.58
CA ARG A 152 -6.95 5.68 4.37
C ARG A 152 -7.05 7.07 3.76
N TYR A 153 -6.20 8.00 4.18
CA TYR A 153 -6.28 9.40 3.79
C TYR A 153 -5.33 9.71 2.63
N VAL A 154 -4.03 9.44 2.80
CA VAL A 154 -3.01 9.79 1.80
C VAL A 154 -3.27 9.06 0.48
N LEU A 155 -3.42 7.73 0.51
CA LEU A 155 -3.70 6.96 -0.71
C LEU A 155 -5.00 7.39 -1.42
N SER A 156 -6.00 7.85 -0.67
CA SER A 156 -7.25 8.36 -1.25
C SER A 156 -7.03 9.68 -1.97
N LYS A 157 -6.24 10.61 -1.41
CA LYS A 157 -5.85 11.86 -2.07
C LYS A 157 -5.05 11.62 -3.35
N LEU A 158 -4.17 10.61 -3.37
CA LEU A 158 -3.38 10.26 -4.55
C LEU A 158 -4.18 9.55 -5.64
N SER A 159 -5.32 8.94 -5.31
CA SER A 159 -6.06 8.07 -6.23
C SER A 159 -6.50 8.79 -7.50
N TRP A 160 -6.91 10.06 -7.38
CA TRP A 160 -7.29 10.86 -8.55
C TRP A 160 -6.10 11.14 -9.45
N HIS A 161 -4.99 11.63 -8.87
CA HIS A 161 -3.73 11.88 -9.58
C HIS A 161 -3.22 10.63 -10.31
N PHE A 162 -3.27 9.48 -9.65
CA PHE A 162 -2.90 8.19 -10.23
C PHE A 162 -3.81 7.71 -11.35
N THR A 163 -5.05 8.17 -11.41
CA THR A 163 -5.98 7.84 -12.50
C THR A 163 -5.72 8.73 -13.72
N VAL A 164 -5.57 10.04 -13.51
CA VAL A 164 -5.57 11.02 -14.61
C VAL A 164 -4.20 11.28 -15.22
N ALA A 165 -3.12 11.14 -14.44
CA ALA A 165 -1.77 11.49 -14.91
C ALA A 165 -1.14 10.35 -15.71
N THR A 166 -0.40 10.71 -16.76
CA THR A 166 0.44 9.76 -17.49
C THR A 166 1.82 9.70 -16.83
N ILE A 167 1.96 8.80 -15.86
CA ILE A 167 3.21 8.53 -15.12
C ILE A 167 3.54 7.03 -15.16
N SER A 168 4.81 6.69 -15.01
CA SER A 168 5.25 5.29 -14.98
C SER A 168 5.23 4.73 -13.55
N LYS A 169 5.03 3.41 -13.42
CA LYS A 169 5.16 2.72 -12.13
C LYS A 169 6.53 2.96 -11.50
N THR A 170 7.60 2.92 -12.30
CA THR A 170 8.98 3.15 -11.85
C THR A 170 9.11 4.52 -11.19
N TRP A 171 8.56 5.57 -11.83
CA TRP A 171 8.57 6.91 -11.29
C TRP A 171 7.85 6.99 -9.93
N VAL A 172 6.70 6.31 -9.78
CA VAL A 172 5.96 6.25 -8.50
C VAL A 172 6.78 5.54 -7.41
N VAL A 173 7.49 4.47 -7.76
CA VAL A 173 8.35 3.76 -6.79
C VAL A 173 9.48 4.67 -6.30
N GLU A 174 10.15 5.37 -7.21
CA GLU A 174 11.30 6.21 -6.91
C GLU A 174 10.92 7.48 -6.15
N ASN A 175 9.83 8.15 -6.55
CA ASN A 175 9.49 9.49 -6.06
C ASN A 175 8.40 9.50 -4.99
N ILE A 176 7.62 8.42 -4.84
CA ILE A 176 6.53 8.35 -3.84
C ILE A 176 6.77 7.24 -2.83
N ASP A 177 6.97 5.99 -3.28
CA ASP A 177 7.18 4.89 -2.34
C ASP A 177 8.47 5.10 -1.53
N SER A 178 9.55 5.61 -2.12
CA SER A 178 10.82 5.83 -1.41
C SER A 178 10.68 6.82 -0.24
N PRO A 179 10.15 8.05 -0.40
CA PRO A 179 9.86 8.94 0.73
C PRO A 179 8.89 8.32 1.76
N VAL A 180 7.80 7.69 1.31
CA VAL A 180 6.83 7.05 2.21
C VAL A 180 7.49 5.94 3.04
N ASN A 181 8.32 5.12 2.41
CA ASN A 181 9.04 4.04 3.07
C ASN A 181 10.01 4.57 4.13
N LYS A 182 10.62 5.74 3.92
CA LYS A 182 11.47 6.40 4.93
C LYS A 182 10.66 6.76 6.18
N TYR A 183 9.47 7.32 6.04
CA TYR A 183 8.57 7.60 7.16
C TYR A 183 8.09 6.33 7.86
N VAL A 184 7.67 5.32 7.10
CA VAL A 184 7.22 4.03 7.67
C VAL A 184 8.34 3.37 8.47
N ARG A 185 9.58 3.38 7.96
CA ARG A 185 10.77 2.90 8.68
C ARG A 185 10.98 3.68 9.98
N LYS A 186 10.93 5.01 9.93
CA LYS A 186 11.06 5.88 11.11
C LYS A 186 10.00 5.54 12.17
N TRP A 187 8.73 5.42 11.79
CA TRP A 187 7.64 5.17 12.72
C TRP A 187 7.73 3.80 13.39
N LEU A 188 8.16 2.78 12.65
CA LEU A 188 8.31 1.40 13.12
C LEU A 188 9.71 1.10 13.69
N GLU A 189 10.60 2.09 13.68
CA GLU A 189 12.01 1.98 14.08
C GLU A 189 12.78 0.88 13.33
N VAL A 190 12.39 0.61 12.08
CA VAL A 190 13.04 -0.40 11.23
C VAL A 190 14.29 0.23 10.59
N PRO A 191 15.48 -0.41 10.67
CA PRO A 191 16.71 0.12 10.07
C PRO A 191 16.61 0.23 8.55
N ILE A 192 17.48 1.02 7.93
CA ILE A 192 17.53 1.22 6.46
C ILE A 192 17.76 -0.12 5.74
N SER A 193 18.61 -0.98 6.30
CA SER A 193 18.89 -2.35 5.82
C SER A 193 17.73 -3.33 6.05
N GLY A 194 16.70 -2.93 6.81
CA GLY A 194 15.51 -3.73 7.07
C GLY A 194 14.64 -3.93 5.83
N THR A 195 13.98 -5.06 5.68
CA THR A 195 12.91 -5.21 4.69
C THR A 195 11.59 -4.65 5.21
N LEU A 196 10.81 -4.02 4.33
CA LEU A 196 9.41 -3.70 4.59
C LEU A 196 8.45 -4.78 4.09
N SER A 197 8.94 -5.84 3.43
CA SER A 197 8.08 -6.89 2.84
C SER A 197 7.15 -7.54 3.86
N ASN A 198 7.59 -7.79 5.09
CA ASN A 198 6.74 -8.33 6.16
C ASN A 198 5.59 -7.39 6.51
N ILE A 199 5.84 -6.08 6.52
CA ILE A 199 4.86 -5.06 6.88
C ILE A 199 3.76 -4.94 5.81
N PHE A 200 4.10 -5.19 4.54
CA PHE A 200 3.17 -5.20 3.42
C PHE A 200 2.27 -6.43 3.37
N LEU A 201 2.57 -7.49 4.13
CA LEU A 201 1.70 -8.66 4.21
C LEU A 201 0.38 -8.34 4.91
N THR A 202 -0.61 -9.19 4.67
CA THR A 202 -1.89 -9.13 5.34
C THR A 202 -1.77 -9.44 6.83
N ARG A 203 -2.74 -8.97 7.61
CA ARG A 203 -2.79 -9.14 9.07
C ARG A 203 -2.80 -10.59 9.54
N ASN A 204 -3.49 -11.45 8.79
CA ASN A 204 -3.52 -12.91 9.03
C ASN A 204 -2.20 -13.62 8.65
N LYS A 205 -1.23 -12.88 8.12
CA LYS A 205 0.12 -13.34 7.78
C LYS A 205 1.18 -12.51 8.50
N PHE A 206 0.86 -12.06 9.71
CA PHE A 206 1.76 -11.32 10.62
C PHE A 206 2.22 -9.94 10.10
N GLY A 207 1.61 -9.44 9.03
CA GLY A 207 1.90 -8.10 8.49
C GLY A 207 0.94 -7.01 8.99
N LEU A 208 1.12 -5.79 8.49
CA LEU A 208 0.29 -4.63 8.85
C LEU A 208 -0.71 -4.24 7.76
N ASN A 209 -0.68 -4.94 6.62
CA ASN A 209 -1.50 -4.69 5.45
C ASN A 209 -1.32 -3.27 4.88
N ILE A 210 -0.07 -2.80 4.85
CA ILE A 210 0.27 -1.52 4.21
C ILE A 210 0.34 -1.74 2.70
N ILE A 211 -0.34 -0.88 1.96
CA ILE A 211 -0.33 -0.87 0.49
C ILE A 211 0.63 0.24 0.03
N PRO A 212 1.71 -0.09 -0.71
CA PRO A 212 2.55 0.93 -1.33
C PRO A 212 1.76 1.78 -2.33
N ALA A 213 2.18 3.03 -2.52
CA ALA A 213 1.53 3.94 -3.45
C ALA A 213 1.64 3.43 -4.90
N SER A 214 2.74 2.76 -5.26
CA SER A 214 2.87 2.09 -6.56
C SER A 214 1.83 1.00 -6.81
N VAL A 215 1.44 0.25 -5.77
CA VAL A 215 0.38 -0.77 -5.88
C VAL A 215 -0.98 -0.10 -6.02
N LYS A 216 -1.22 0.98 -5.26
CA LYS A 216 -2.44 1.79 -5.40
C LYS A 216 -2.55 2.42 -6.78
N PHE A 217 -1.44 2.87 -7.36
CA PHE A 217 -1.36 3.36 -8.73
C PHE A 217 -1.79 2.30 -9.74
N ILE A 218 -1.25 1.07 -9.64
CA ILE A 218 -1.67 -0.06 -10.48
C ILE A 218 -3.18 -0.31 -10.34
N GLN A 219 -3.72 -0.29 -9.12
CA GLN A 219 -5.16 -0.47 -8.91
C GLN A 219 -5.99 0.61 -9.62
N CYS A 220 -5.56 1.88 -9.56
CA CYS A 220 -6.26 2.98 -10.24
C CYS A 220 -6.21 2.81 -11.77
N GLN A 221 -5.05 2.44 -12.30
CA GLN A 221 -4.88 2.19 -13.73
C GLN A 221 -5.69 0.98 -14.22
N THR A 222 -5.74 -0.12 -13.46
CA THR A 222 -6.60 -1.27 -13.76
C THR A 222 -8.08 -0.89 -13.76
N VAL A 223 -8.54 -0.08 -12.80
CA VAL A 223 -9.95 0.39 -12.78
C VAL A 223 -10.25 1.24 -14.01
N LEU A 224 -9.38 2.20 -14.34
CA LEU A 224 -9.53 3.04 -15.52
C LEU A 224 -9.63 2.18 -16.78
N ARG A 225 -8.69 1.26 -16.97
CA ARG A 225 -8.64 0.42 -18.17
C ARG A 225 -9.81 -0.55 -18.27
N ASN A 226 -10.25 -1.13 -17.16
CA ASN A 226 -11.46 -1.93 -17.14
C ASN A 226 -12.70 -1.10 -17.50
N ALA A 227 -12.82 0.13 -17.01
CA ALA A 227 -13.93 1.01 -17.36
C ALA A 227 -13.95 1.35 -18.87
N LEU A 228 -12.78 1.54 -19.48
CA LEU A 228 -12.66 1.74 -20.92
C LEU A 228 -13.03 0.46 -21.70
N LYS A 229 -12.56 -0.70 -21.24
CA LYS A 229 -12.83 -2.01 -21.83
C LYS A 229 -14.31 -2.37 -21.81
N THR A 230 -15.00 -2.12 -20.71
CA THR A 230 -16.43 -2.47 -20.52
C THR A 230 -17.36 -1.30 -20.81
N SER A 231 -16.85 -0.23 -21.42
CA SER A 231 -17.67 0.93 -21.77
C SER A 231 -18.79 0.53 -22.75
N PRO A 232 -20.03 1.00 -22.56
CA PRO A 232 -21.11 0.79 -23.53
C PRO A 232 -20.95 1.64 -24.80
N ASN A 233 -20.04 2.62 -24.79
CA ASN A 233 -19.73 3.43 -25.96
C ASN A 233 -18.64 2.74 -26.80
N ASP A 234 -19.00 2.33 -28.01
CA ASP A 234 -18.12 1.63 -28.96
C ASP A 234 -16.85 2.41 -29.27
N SER A 235 -16.93 3.75 -29.39
CA SER A 235 -15.77 4.60 -29.64
C SER A 235 -14.73 4.53 -28.51
N ILE A 236 -15.20 4.42 -27.26
CA ILE A 236 -14.31 4.26 -26.10
C ILE A 236 -13.70 2.85 -26.09
N ASN A 237 -14.47 1.84 -26.45
CA ASN A 237 -13.99 0.46 -26.55
C ASN A 237 -12.93 0.32 -27.65
N GLU A 238 -13.12 0.96 -28.80
CA GLU A 238 -12.13 1.03 -29.89
C GLU A 238 -10.85 1.74 -29.46
N LEU A 239 -10.96 2.84 -28.70
CA LEU A 239 -9.80 3.52 -28.12
C LEU A 239 -9.04 2.61 -27.13
N TRP A 240 -9.75 1.80 -26.35
CA TRP A 240 -9.13 0.79 -25.49
C TRP A 240 -8.40 -0.28 -26.32
N LYS A 241 -9.02 -0.77 -27.41
CA LYS A 241 -8.42 -1.77 -28.32
C LYS A 241 -7.16 -1.23 -29.00
N SER A 242 -7.18 0.01 -29.49
CA SER A 242 -6.03 0.61 -30.17
C SER A 242 -4.82 0.82 -29.26
N THR A 243 -5.06 0.98 -27.95
CA THR A 243 -4.01 1.15 -26.94
C THR A 243 -3.57 -0.15 -26.28
N ASN A 244 -4.31 -1.25 -26.42
CA ASN A 244 -4.04 -2.53 -25.71
C ASN A 244 -2.66 -3.14 -26.05
N ASN A 245 -2.16 -2.93 -27.27
CA ASN A 245 -0.89 -3.53 -27.72
C ASN A 245 0.34 -2.71 -27.30
N HIS A 246 0.17 -1.56 -26.64
CA HIS A 246 1.30 -0.77 -26.17
C HIS A 246 2.00 -1.47 -24.99
N THR A 247 3.31 -1.67 -25.11
CA THR A 247 4.17 -2.32 -24.08
C THR A 247 4.12 -1.65 -22.70
N ASN A 248 3.71 -0.39 -22.65
CA ASN A 248 3.57 0.39 -21.42
C ASN A 248 2.24 0.17 -20.68
N ILE A 249 1.30 -0.58 -21.26
CA ILE A 249 -0.02 -0.86 -20.69
C ILE A 249 -0.04 -2.30 -20.16
N GLN A 250 0.56 -2.47 -18.97
CA GLN A 250 0.66 -3.80 -18.31
C GLN A 250 -0.56 -4.12 -17.44
N TYR A 251 -1.48 -3.16 -17.27
CA TYR A 251 -2.54 -3.23 -16.26
C TYR A 251 -3.78 -4.01 -16.71
N ASP A 252 -3.94 -4.24 -18.03
CA ASP A 252 -5.00 -5.09 -18.60
C ASP A 252 -4.81 -6.57 -18.24
N SER A 253 -3.62 -6.96 -17.77
CA SER A 253 -3.37 -8.30 -17.25
C SER A 253 -4.17 -8.61 -15.99
N TYR A 254 -4.67 -7.59 -15.29
CA TYR A 254 -5.46 -7.75 -14.08
C TYR A 254 -6.94 -7.55 -14.35
N ASN A 255 -7.76 -8.51 -13.95
CA ASN A 255 -9.22 -8.41 -14.08
C ASN A 255 -9.84 -7.54 -12.97
N SER A 256 -9.17 -7.41 -11.83
CA SER A 256 -9.70 -6.64 -10.69
C SER A 256 -8.62 -6.07 -9.78
N THR A 257 -8.98 -5.07 -8.98
CA THR A 257 -8.11 -4.50 -7.94
C THR A 257 -7.75 -5.50 -6.83
N LYS A 258 -8.59 -6.53 -6.63
CA LYS A 258 -8.32 -7.64 -5.70
C LYS A 258 -7.21 -8.54 -6.23
N GLU A 259 -7.18 -8.79 -7.54
CA GLU A 259 -6.14 -9.57 -8.19
C GLU A 259 -4.78 -8.88 -8.09
N VAL A 260 -4.74 -7.56 -8.30
CA VAL A 260 -3.53 -6.75 -8.09
C VAL A 260 -2.95 -6.95 -6.69
N LEU A 261 -3.80 -6.85 -5.65
CA LEU A 261 -3.37 -7.07 -4.26
C LEU A 261 -2.91 -8.50 -4.00
N LYS A 262 -3.65 -9.49 -4.51
CA LYS A 262 -3.28 -10.91 -4.36
C LYS A 262 -1.91 -11.20 -4.97
N THR A 263 -1.67 -10.72 -6.19
CA THR A 263 -0.39 -10.87 -6.89
C THR A 263 0.73 -10.15 -6.13
N PHE A 264 0.49 -8.93 -5.65
CA PHE A 264 1.46 -8.19 -4.86
C PHE A 264 1.82 -8.91 -3.55
N HIS A 265 0.84 -9.34 -2.76
CA HIS A 265 1.09 -10.08 -1.51
C HIS A 265 1.84 -11.38 -1.79
N SER A 266 1.45 -12.14 -2.83
CA SER A 266 2.17 -13.36 -3.24
C SER A 266 3.64 -13.08 -3.59
N GLN A 267 3.93 -11.96 -4.25
CA GLN A 267 5.31 -11.54 -4.54
C GLN A 267 6.10 -11.21 -3.26
N GLN A 268 5.48 -10.55 -2.27
CA GLN A 268 6.13 -10.27 -0.98
C GLN A 268 6.38 -11.55 -0.18
N GLU A 269 5.43 -12.49 -0.17
CA GLU A 269 5.62 -13.80 0.47
C GLU A 269 6.74 -14.60 -0.17
N ASN A 270 6.79 -14.65 -1.50
CA ASN A 270 7.87 -15.30 -2.24
C ASN A 270 9.22 -14.65 -1.93
N LYS A 271 9.28 -13.32 -1.87
CA LYS A 271 10.50 -12.59 -1.50
C LYS A 271 10.97 -12.95 -0.08
N LEU A 272 10.05 -13.06 0.87
CA LEU A 272 10.38 -13.41 2.25
C LEU A 272 10.87 -14.86 2.37
N ARG A 273 10.18 -15.81 1.75
CA ARG A 273 10.55 -17.24 1.81
C ARG A 273 11.86 -17.52 1.08
N ASN A 274 11.98 -17.03 -0.15
CA ASN A 274 12.98 -17.54 -1.08
C ASN A 274 14.15 -16.58 -1.33
N ARG A 275 14.00 -15.28 -1.03
CA ARG A 275 15.05 -14.28 -1.31
C ARG A 275 15.70 -13.71 -0.04
N LEU A 276 15.00 -13.70 1.10
CA LEU A 276 15.47 -13.04 2.33
C LEU A 276 15.82 -14.04 3.43
N LYS A 277 17.05 -14.58 3.39
CA LYS A 277 17.53 -15.59 4.36
C LYS A 277 17.40 -15.18 5.82
N CYS A 278 17.76 -13.93 6.17
CA CYS A 278 17.77 -13.46 7.56
C CYS A 278 16.41 -12.90 8.00
N GLN A 279 15.87 -11.94 7.23
CA GLN A 279 14.67 -11.18 7.60
C GLN A 279 13.36 -11.90 7.22
N GLY A 280 13.44 -12.94 6.39
CA GLY A 280 12.33 -13.82 6.06
C GLY A 280 12.24 -15.07 6.92
N SER A 281 13.26 -15.35 7.76
CA SER A 281 13.34 -16.58 8.56
C SER A 281 12.15 -16.76 9.52
N PHE A 282 11.70 -15.70 10.18
CA PHE A 282 10.51 -15.75 11.02
C PHE A 282 9.27 -16.19 10.21
N PHE A 283 9.03 -15.52 9.08
CA PHE A 283 7.88 -15.80 8.23
C PHE A 283 7.93 -17.24 7.68
N GLU A 284 9.10 -17.69 7.23
CA GLU A 284 9.29 -19.03 6.71
C GLU A 284 9.00 -20.12 7.75
N ASN A 285 9.48 -19.94 8.98
CA ASN A 285 9.31 -20.91 10.05
C ASN A 285 7.91 -20.89 10.65
N VAL A 286 7.39 -19.72 11.01
CA VAL A 286 6.07 -19.62 11.66
C VAL A 286 4.95 -20.03 10.71
N SER A 287 5.06 -19.74 9.42
CA SER A 287 4.03 -20.14 8.45
C SER A 287 3.91 -21.65 8.24
N LYS A 288 4.89 -22.46 8.66
CA LYS A 288 4.81 -23.93 8.64
C LYS A 288 3.92 -24.47 9.77
N PHE A 289 3.81 -23.74 10.88
CA PHE A 289 3.12 -24.19 12.10
C PHE A 289 1.86 -23.38 12.43
N SER A 290 1.67 -22.22 11.78
CA SER A 290 0.58 -21.32 12.13
C SER A 290 -0.78 -21.85 11.66
N LEU A 291 -1.74 -21.96 12.59
CA LEU A 291 -3.15 -22.14 12.26
C LEU A 291 -3.78 -20.80 11.87
N SER A 292 -4.52 -20.77 10.76
CA SER A 292 -5.13 -19.54 10.23
C SER A 292 -6.03 -18.81 11.24
N GLN A 293 -6.74 -19.56 12.09
CA GLN A 293 -7.60 -19.04 13.14
C GLN A 293 -6.80 -18.28 14.21
N LEU A 294 -5.63 -18.79 14.62
CA LEU A 294 -4.76 -18.16 15.62
C LEU A 294 -4.12 -16.88 15.10
N ASN A 295 -3.85 -16.79 13.80
CA ASN A 295 -3.25 -15.59 13.20
C ASN A 295 -4.17 -14.37 13.30
N ALA A 296 -5.49 -14.57 13.27
CA ALA A 296 -6.46 -13.50 13.48
C ALA A 296 -6.35 -12.93 14.91
N ILE A 297 -6.26 -13.82 15.91
CA ILE A 297 -6.08 -13.45 17.32
C ILE A 297 -4.76 -12.69 17.49
N TRP A 298 -3.68 -13.19 16.90
CA TRP A 298 -2.37 -12.53 16.94
C TRP A 298 -2.45 -11.09 16.44
N SER A 299 -3.09 -10.87 15.30
CA SER A 299 -3.24 -9.53 14.74
C SER A 299 -4.01 -8.59 15.69
N VAL A 300 -5.10 -9.08 16.29
CA VAL A 300 -5.90 -8.30 17.26
C VAL A 300 -5.07 -7.95 18.49
N SER A 301 -4.35 -8.91 19.05
CA SER A 301 -3.48 -8.73 20.22
C SER A 301 -2.36 -7.73 19.94
N GLN A 302 -1.65 -7.89 18.82
CA GLN A 302 -0.61 -6.96 18.39
C GLN A 302 -1.14 -5.53 18.28
N SER A 303 -2.40 -5.39 17.86
CA SER A 303 -3.08 -4.11 17.68
C SER A 303 -3.32 -3.35 19.00
N LYS A 304 -3.29 -4.05 20.14
CA LYS A 304 -3.51 -3.51 21.49
C LYS A 304 -2.20 -3.24 22.24
N LEU A 305 -1.05 -3.64 21.70
CA LEU A 305 0.24 -3.47 22.36
C LEU A 305 0.58 -1.98 22.60
N PRO A 306 1.25 -1.65 23.71
CA PRO A 306 1.88 -0.35 23.89
C PRO A 306 2.88 -0.05 22.76
N LYS A 307 3.11 1.24 22.47
CA LYS A 307 3.96 1.70 21.35
C LYS A 307 5.31 0.98 21.29
N ASN A 308 6.05 0.96 22.40
CA ASN A 308 7.40 0.42 22.45
C ASN A 308 7.41 -1.09 22.20
N ILE A 309 6.42 -1.79 22.75
CA ILE A 309 6.27 -3.24 22.55
C ILE A 309 5.86 -3.52 21.10
N PHE A 310 4.93 -2.76 20.53
CA PHE A 310 4.54 -2.91 19.12
C PHE A 310 5.74 -2.77 18.16
N ASN A 311 6.55 -1.72 18.32
CA ASN A 311 7.74 -1.51 17.50
C ASN A 311 8.80 -2.61 17.75
N PHE A 312 9.01 -3.00 19.01
CA PHE A 312 9.86 -4.15 19.34
C PHE A 312 9.41 -5.42 18.62
N THR A 313 8.11 -5.77 18.67
CA THR A 313 7.59 -6.97 18.03
C THR A 313 7.79 -6.94 16.51
N ILE A 314 7.54 -5.81 15.85
CA ILE A 314 7.78 -5.67 14.40
C ILE A 314 9.25 -5.90 14.05
N ARG A 315 10.18 -5.31 14.82
CA ARG A 315 11.62 -5.48 14.58
C ARG A 315 12.09 -6.89 14.90
N TYR A 316 11.53 -7.50 15.93
CA TYR A 316 11.78 -8.89 16.31
C TYR A 316 11.39 -9.82 15.16
N MET A 317 10.15 -9.72 14.65
CA MET A 317 9.68 -10.52 13.51
C MET A 317 10.53 -10.30 12.25
N ASN A 318 10.99 -9.07 12.02
CA ASN A 318 11.87 -8.75 10.89
C ASN A 318 13.33 -9.16 11.10
N ASN A 319 13.72 -9.66 12.27
CA ASN A 319 15.11 -9.88 12.68
C ASN A 319 15.99 -8.63 12.45
N THR A 320 15.51 -7.49 12.95
CA THR A 320 16.11 -6.17 12.82
C THR A 320 16.35 -5.49 14.18
N LEU A 321 16.33 -6.26 15.26
CA LEU A 321 16.79 -5.78 16.57
C LEU A 321 18.32 -5.65 16.57
N PRO A 322 18.89 -4.68 17.31
CA PRO A 322 20.32 -4.36 17.29
C PRO A 322 21.15 -5.36 18.11
N THR A 323 21.11 -6.65 17.78
CA THR A 323 22.05 -7.63 18.36
C THR A 323 23.46 -7.42 17.78
N PRO A 324 24.55 -7.78 18.47
CA PRO A 324 25.92 -7.66 17.94
C PRO A 324 26.08 -8.24 16.54
N LYS A 325 25.46 -9.41 16.27
CA LYS A 325 25.45 -9.99 14.92
C LYS A 325 24.77 -9.10 13.86
N ASN A 326 23.69 -8.42 14.22
CA ASN A 326 23.01 -7.47 13.32
C ASN A 326 23.79 -6.15 13.19
N LEU A 327 24.33 -5.62 14.29
CA LEU A 327 25.16 -4.41 14.30
C LEU A 327 26.42 -4.59 13.45
N SER A 328 27.08 -5.76 13.54
CA SER A 328 28.20 -6.12 12.68
C SER A 328 27.78 -6.21 11.21
N ARG A 329 26.63 -6.84 10.91
CA ARG A 329 26.08 -6.85 9.54
C ARG A 329 25.78 -5.45 9.00
N TRP A 330 25.42 -4.50 9.87
CA TRP A 330 25.16 -3.11 9.48
C TRP A 330 26.42 -2.25 9.42
N GLY A 331 27.61 -2.82 9.69
CA GLY A 331 28.87 -2.09 9.71
C GLY A 331 29.02 -1.13 10.89
N ILE A 332 28.24 -1.29 11.95
CA ILE A 332 28.27 -0.44 13.16
C ILE A 332 29.22 -1.01 14.21
N SER A 333 29.30 -2.34 14.33
CA SER A 333 30.16 -3.03 15.29
C SER A 333 31.23 -3.86 14.58
N SER A 334 32.44 -3.91 15.13
CA SER A 334 33.51 -4.77 14.63
C SER A 334 33.33 -6.24 15.03
N SER A 335 32.70 -6.51 16.19
CA SER A 335 32.44 -7.87 16.67
C SER A 335 30.97 -8.24 16.56
N SER A 336 30.72 -9.51 16.23
CA SER A 336 29.39 -10.13 16.21
C SER A 336 29.06 -10.93 17.47
N ASP A 337 29.98 -10.97 18.43
CA ASP A 337 29.99 -12.02 19.46
C ASP A 337 29.39 -11.54 20.78
N CYS A 338 28.85 -12.48 21.53
CA CYS A 338 28.33 -12.26 22.87
C CYS A 338 29.48 -11.92 23.80
N SER A 339 29.35 -10.84 24.58
CA SER A 339 30.37 -10.43 25.54
C SER A 339 30.60 -11.41 26.69
N PHE A 340 29.70 -12.38 26.88
CA PHE A 340 29.78 -13.35 27.98
C PHE A 340 30.29 -14.72 27.52
N CYS A 341 29.66 -15.31 26.49
CA CYS A 341 30.00 -16.66 26.06
C CYS A 341 30.80 -16.72 24.74
N LEU A 342 31.14 -15.56 24.14
CA LEU A 342 31.98 -15.44 22.93
C LEU A 342 31.44 -16.14 21.67
N HIS A 343 30.16 -16.51 21.65
CA HIS A 343 29.50 -17.05 20.47
C HIS A 343 28.78 -15.92 19.70
N PRO A 344 28.56 -16.04 18.38
CA PRO A 344 27.85 -15.02 17.61
C PRO A 344 26.46 -14.68 18.18
N GLU A 345 26.29 -13.44 18.65
CA GLU A 345 25.09 -12.99 19.35
C GLU A 345 23.98 -12.60 18.35
N SER A 346 23.32 -13.64 17.83
CA SER A 346 22.11 -13.55 17.03
C SER A 346 20.85 -13.33 17.89
N LEU A 347 19.71 -13.03 17.25
CA LEU A 347 18.43 -12.96 17.98
C LEU A 347 18.09 -14.28 18.69
N LEU A 348 18.31 -15.43 18.02
CA LEU A 348 18.19 -16.76 18.63
C LEU A 348 19.07 -16.88 19.88
N HIS A 349 20.32 -16.40 19.80
CA HIS A 349 21.26 -16.47 20.91
C HIS A 349 20.74 -15.70 22.13
N VAL A 350 20.36 -14.44 21.93
CA VAL A 350 19.84 -13.55 22.98
C VAL A 350 18.57 -14.11 23.61
N VAL A 351 17.72 -14.76 22.82
CA VAL A 351 16.34 -15.11 23.21
C VAL A 351 16.21 -16.56 23.66
N ALA A 352 17.11 -17.48 23.28
CA ALA A 352 16.98 -18.89 23.66
C ALA A 352 18.29 -19.69 23.65
N GLY A 353 19.44 -19.07 23.32
CA GLY A 353 20.68 -19.82 23.03
C GLY A 353 21.86 -19.54 23.95
N CYS A 354 21.85 -18.46 24.73
CA CYS A 354 22.96 -18.12 25.62
C CYS A 354 22.77 -18.74 27.01
N GLN A 355 23.75 -19.50 27.49
CA GLN A 355 23.72 -20.03 28.86
C GLN A 355 23.72 -18.92 29.92
N HIS A 356 24.42 -17.81 29.67
CA HIS A 356 24.42 -16.68 30.58
C HIS A 356 23.03 -16.04 30.75
N TYR A 357 22.14 -16.15 29.75
CA TYR A 357 20.78 -15.63 29.82
C TYR A 357 19.75 -16.68 30.28
N LEU A 358 20.17 -17.85 30.77
CA LEU A 358 19.27 -18.94 31.16
C LEU A 358 18.19 -18.49 32.14
N GLU A 359 18.55 -17.72 33.17
CA GLU A 359 17.58 -17.17 34.14
C GLU A 359 16.48 -16.32 33.47
N ARG A 360 16.81 -15.59 32.40
CA ARG A 360 15.83 -14.79 31.63
C ARG A 360 14.93 -15.67 30.79
N PHE A 361 15.38 -16.86 30.41
CA PHE A 361 14.58 -17.83 29.67
C PHE A 361 13.59 -18.50 30.61
N THR A 362 14.07 -18.97 31.76
CA THR A 362 13.26 -19.50 32.85
C THR A 362 12.21 -18.48 33.30
N TRP A 363 12.62 -17.23 33.55
CA TRP A 363 11.67 -16.18 33.94
C TRP A 363 10.54 -15.97 32.92
N ARG A 364 10.84 -15.92 31.61
CA ARG A 364 9.81 -15.77 30.57
C ARG A 364 8.90 -16.99 30.46
N HIS A 365 9.48 -18.18 30.56
CA HIS A 365 8.75 -19.44 30.64
C HIS A 365 7.75 -19.40 31.80
N ASP A 366 8.23 -19.12 33.00
CA ASP A 366 7.45 -19.11 34.23
C ASP A 366 6.37 -18.03 34.21
N CYS A 367 6.62 -16.89 33.56
CA CYS A 367 5.60 -15.86 33.37
C CYS A 367 4.42 -16.35 32.52
N ILE A 368 4.69 -17.07 31.43
CA ILE A 368 3.65 -17.64 30.57
C ILE A 368 2.95 -18.78 31.30
N LEU A 369 3.72 -19.65 31.95
CA LEU A 369 3.19 -20.78 32.71
C LEU A 369 2.27 -20.31 33.85
N LYS A 370 2.67 -19.27 34.58
CA LYS A 370 1.84 -18.63 35.63
C LYS A 370 0.57 -18.02 35.08
N PHE A 371 0.62 -17.42 33.88
CA PHE A 371 -0.57 -16.89 33.21
C PHE A 371 -1.55 -18.00 32.82
N LEU A 372 -1.04 -19.10 32.24
CA LEU A 372 -1.84 -20.28 31.93
C LEU A 372 -2.45 -20.89 33.19
N ALA A 373 -1.65 -21.07 34.25
CA ALA A 373 -2.10 -21.61 35.53
C ALA A 373 -3.26 -20.81 36.13
N LYS A 374 -3.14 -19.48 36.20
CA LYS A 374 -4.23 -18.60 36.67
C LYS A 374 -5.48 -18.68 35.81
N THR A 375 -5.31 -18.87 34.50
CA THR A 375 -6.44 -19.03 33.58
C THR A 375 -7.16 -20.34 33.84
N PHE A 376 -6.43 -21.45 34.01
CA PHE A 376 -7.03 -22.75 34.35
C PHE A 376 -7.69 -22.77 35.73
N GLN A 377 -7.10 -22.11 36.74
CA GLN A 377 -7.71 -21.99 38.07
C GLN A 377 -9.06 -21.27 38.05
N SER A 378 -9.30 -20.38 37.08
CA SER A 378 -10.59 -19.69 36.95
C SER A 378 -11.71 -20.57 36.38
N LEU A 379 -11.39 -21.78 35.92
CA LEU A 379 -12.36 -22.75 35.43
C LEU A 379 -12.80 -23.65 36.62
N ASN A 380 -14.08 -23.60 36.97
CA ASN A 380 -14.62 -24.17 38.21
C ASN A 380 -14.64 -25.72 38.31
N GLU A 381 -13.95 -26.45 37.43
CA GLU A 381 -14.10 -27.91 37.29
C GLU A 381 -12.77 -28.65 37.09
N CYS A 382 -11.63 -28.01 37.39
CA CYS A 382 -10.30 -28.58 37.17
C CYS A 382 -9.45 -28.58 38.44
N LYS A 383 -8.85 -29.72 38.79
CA LYS A 383 -7.72 -29.77 39.73
C LYS A 383 -6.43 -29.46 38.95
N LEU A 384 -5.65 -28.50 39.44
CA LEU A 384 -4.46 -28.00 38.75
C LEU A 384 -3.21 -28.17 39.62
N LEU A 385 -2.20 -28.84 39.08
CA LEU A 385 -0.83 -28.86 39.61
C LEU A 385 0.10 -28.15 38.61
N VAL A 386 1.07 -27.38 39.10
CA VAL A 386 1.95 -26.53 38.28
C VAL A 386 3.37 -26.57 38.81
N ASP A 387 4.37 -26.73 37.94
CA ASP A 387 5.78 -26.66 38.35
C ASP A 387 6.24 -25.21 38.53
N LEU A 388 5.63 -24.51 39.49
CA LEU A 388 5.96 -23.13 39.83
C LEU A 388 5.83 -22.86 41.34
N PRO A 389 6.64 -21.96 41.90
CA PRO A 389 6.46 -21.50 43.28
C PRO A 389 5.05 -20.92 43.53
N GLY A 390 4.40 -21.38 44.60
CA GLY A 390 3.07 -20.93 45.02
C GLY A 390 1.90 -21.75 44.46
N PHE A 391 2.17 -22.85 43.76
CA PHE A 391 1.17 -23.82 43.31
C PHE A 391 1.48 -25.21 43.89
N GLU A 392 0.48 -26.10 43.92
CA GLU A 392 0.74 -27.51 44.23
C GLU A 392 1.58 -28.14 43.13
N SER A 393 2.66 -28.82 43.52
CA SER A 393 3.62 -29.40 42.58
C SER A 393 3.06 -30.65 41.90
N PRO A 394 3.29 -30.83 40.58
CA PRO A 394 2.95 -32.07 39.87
C PRO A 394 3.59 -33.32 40.46
N SER A 395 4.76 -33.18 41.09
CA SER A 395 5.49 -34.29 41.74
C SER A 395 4.66 -35.03 42.81
N ILE A 396 3.63 -34.39 43.37
CA ILE A 396 2.67 -35.04 44.28
C ILE A 396 1.99 -36.24 43.61
N SER A 397 1.73 -36.17 42.31
CA SER A 397 1.05 -37.22 41.54
C SER A 397 1.99 -38.05 40.68
N THR A 398 3.13 -37.49 40.26
CA THR A 398 4.04 -38.11 39.28
C THR A 398 5.38 -38.57 39.86
N GLY A 399 5.63 -38.30 41.15
CA GLY A 399 6.93 -38.53 41.79
C GLY A 399 7.99 -37.50 41.39
N ASP A 400 9.22 -37.68 41.88
CA ASP A 400 10.31 -36.73 41.66
C ASP A 400 10.97 -36.87 40.27
N GLU A 401 10.82 -38.02 39.62
CA GLU A 401 11.41 -38.31 38.31
C GLU A 401 10.70 -37.60 37.15
N TYR A 402 9.39 -37.37 37.29
CA TYR A 402 8.57 -36.75 36.25
C TYR A 402 8.00 -35.43 36.76
N ARG A 403 8.49 -34.31 36.24
CA ARG A 403 8.07 -32.96 36.64
C ARG A 403 7.49 -32.20 35.45
N PRO A 404 6.23 -32.50 35.04
CA PRO A 404 5.63 -31.78 33.94
C PRO A 404 5.34 -30.32 34.28
N ASP A 405 5.29 -29.43 33.30
CA ASP A 405 5.06 -28.00 33.56
C ASP A 405 3.67 -27.74 34.18
N LEU A 406 2.64 -28.46 33.69
CA LEU A 406 1.24 -28.36 34.12
C LEU A 406 0.55 -29.73 34.10
N LEU A 407 -0.22 -30.02 35.14
CA LEU A 407 -1.10 -31.19 35.22
C LEU A 407 -2.53 -30.73 35.51
N VAL A 408 -3.46 -31.01 34.59
CA VAL A 408 -4.87 -30.61 34.71
C VAL A 408 -5.74 -31.85 34.76
N SER A 409 -6.45 -32.05 35.86
CA SER A 409 -7.45 -33.10 36.00
C SER A 409 -8.84 -32.49 35.92
N THR A 410 -9.68 -32.97 35.01
CA THR A 410 -11.08 -32.51 34.86
C THR A 410 -12.04 -33.39 35.67
N SER A 411 -13.24 -32.86 35.95
CA SER A 411 -14.38 -33.59 36.53
C SER A 411 -14.69 -34.91 35.82
N ASP A 412 -14.41 -34.95 34.52
CA ASP A 412 -14.70 -36.04 33.60
C ASP A 412 -13.65 -37.15 33.67
N LYS A 413 -12.80 -37.13 34.70
CA LYS A 413 -11.68 -38.06 34.95
C LYS A 413 -10.62 -38.09 33.84
N HIS A 414 -10.50 -37.04 33.04
CA HIS A 414 -9.39 -36.89 32.10
C HIS A 414 -8.23 -36.18 32.76
N LEU A 415 -7.02 -36.65 32.46
CA LEU A 415 -5.78 -36.03 32.91
C LEU A 415 -5.01 -35.50 31.71
N TYR A 416 -4.76 -34.20 31.71
CA TYR A 416 -3.98 -33.52 30.69
C TYR A 416 -2.61 -33.15 31.26
N VAL A 417 -1.57 -33.69 30.62
CA VAL A 417 -0.18 -33.27 30.86
C VAL A 417 0.16 -32.20 29.83
N VAL A 418 0.53 -31.01 30.29
CA VAL A 418 0.78 -29.86 29.44
C VAL A 418 2.22 -29.39 29.63
N GLU A 419 2.98 -29.51 28.55
CA GLU A 419 4.39 -29.12 28.49
C GLU A 419 4.54 -27.82 27.69
N LEU A 420 4.95 -26.74 28.37
CA LEU A 420 5.17 -25.45 27.76
C LEU A 420 6.57 -25.40 27.12
N THR A 421 6.65 -25.02 25.85
CA THR A 421 7.94 -24.73 25.22
C THR A 421 7.99 -23.32 24.70
N VAL A 422 8.86 -22.50 25.30
CA VAL A 422 9.13 -21.12 24.85
C VAL A 422 10.42 -21.12 24.05
N GLY A 423 10.31 -21.53 22.78
CA GLY A 423 11.45 -21.67 21.86
C GLY A 423 11.51 -20.58 20.80
N PHE A 424 12.67 -20.48 20.14
CA PHE A 424 12.84 -19.68 18.93
C PHE A 424 12.22 -20.38 17.71
N GLU A 425 11.74 -19.62 16.75
CA GLU A 425 10.83 -20.09 15.70
C GLU A 425 11.52 -21.08 14.75
N SER A 426 12.84 -20.93 14.56
CA SER A 426 13.63 -21.83 13.73
C SER A 426 13.85 -23.22 14.34
N ASN A 427 13.58 -23.41 15.64
CA ASN A 427 13.82 -24.68 16.34
C ASN A 427 12.52 -25.38 16.80
N LEU A 428 11.35 -24.91 16.33
CA LEU A 428 10.05 -25.42 16.79
C LEU A 428 9.90 -26.95 16.63
N THR A 429 10.28 -27.52 15.49
CA THR A 429 10.20 -28.98 15.26
C THR A 429 11.04 -29.77 16.25
N ASN A 430 12.30 -29.37 16.43
CA ASN A 430 13.22 -30.07 17.33
C ASN A 430 12.76 -29.98 18.78
N ASN A 431 12.22 -28.82 19.17
CA ASN A 431 11.64 -28.62 20.49
C ASN A 431 10.45 -29.56 20.75
N VAL A 432 9.54 -29.71 19.76
CA VAL A 432 8.42 -30.65 19.85
C VAL A 432 8.91 -32.09 19.92
N ASN A 433 9.87 -32.48 19.08
CA ASN A 433 10.40 -33.84 19.08
C ASN A 433 11.11 -34.18 20.40
N ARG A 434 11.88 -33.24 20.96
CA ARG A 434 12.53 -33.41 22.26
C ARG A 434 11.52 -33.68 23.37
N LYS A 435 10.39 -32.97 23.40
CA LYS A 435 9.34 -33.16 24.41
C LYS A 435 8.43 -34.36 24.17
N LYS A 436 8.43 -34.95 22.97
CA LYS A 436 7.72 -36.22 22.68
C LYS A 436 8.54 -37.47 23.02
N ALA A 437 9.86 -37.32 23.13
CA ALA A 437 10.78 -38.40 23.46
C ALA A 437 10.98 -38.58 24.98
N ILE A 438 10.49 -37.61 25.76
CA ILE A 438 10.30 -37.65 27.22
C ILE A 438 8.85 -38.06 27.45
#